data_AF-A0A182HXY1-F1
#
_entry.id   AF-A0A182HXY1-F1
#
_cell.length_a   1.000
_cell.length_b   1.000
_cell.length_c   1.000
_cell.angle_alpha   90.00
_cell.angle_beta   90.00
_cell.angle_gamma   90.00
#
_symmetry.space_group_name_H-M   'P 1'
#
loop_
_entity.id
_entity.type
_entity.pdbx_description
1 polymer ?
#
loop_
_entity_poly.entity_id
_entity_poly.type
_entity_poly.pdbx_seq_one_letter_code
_entity_poly.pdbx_strand_id
1 'polypeptide(L)'
;NHPCPFDEYILQEEYVSDWVTIDAFDDTEVYEEVNEDYDEAEETMHSTQESQHEEEPFDELIRNWALKTYQTHQALNGLLEILRKKTDYQLPKDARTLLKTRQCGKETYPIAGGEFWFPGVRSVLKDHFRDVPPRVSKSLNFSIDGLPLHKSTRKQFWPILMSIQEMP
;
A
#
# COMPACT_ATOMS: atom_id res chain seq x y z
N ASN A 1 17.28 23.77 0.87
CA ASN A 1 18.45 23.25 1.63
C ASN A 1 18.13 23.15 3.11
N HIS A 2 17.44 22.08 3.48
CA HIS A 2 17.52 21.47 4.80
C HIS A 2 17.69 19.96 4.54
N PRO A 3 18.71 19.30 5.08
CA PRO A 3 18.83 17.85 4.97
C PRO A 3 17.71 17.21 5.78
N CYS A 4 16.98 16.29 5.16
CA CYS A 4 15.99 15.46 5.85
C CYS A 4 16.75 14.54 6.84
N PRO A 5 16.42 14.49 8.14
CA PRO A 5 17.12 13.65 9.11
C PRO A 5 16.79 12.19 8.79
N PHE A 6 17.79 11.43 8.34
CA PHE A 6 17.62 10.08 7.82
C PHE A 6 17.58 9.00 8.92
N ASP A 7 17.68 9.34 10.20
CA ASP A 7 17.96 8.36 11.25
C ASP A 7 17.01 8.33 12.47
N GLU A 8 15.84 8.98 12.46
CA GLU A 8 15.02 9.08 13.70
C GLU A 8 13.57 8.55 13.66
N TYR A 9 13.15 7.75 12.67
CA TYR A 9 11.77 7.24 12.63
C TYR A 9 11.63 5.75 12.30
N ILE A 10 12.51 4.90 12.85
CA ILE A 10 12.33 3.43 12.87
C ILE A 10 11.67 3.04 14.20
N LEU A 11 10.45 3.50 14.47
CA LEU A 11 9.60 3.01 15.59
C LEU A 11 8.10 3.02 15.24
N GLN A 12 7.73 2.84 13.97
CA GLN A 12 6.32 2.73 13.57
C GLN A 12 6.01 1.50 12.68
N GLU A 13 6.91 0.53 12.58
CA GLU A 13 6.70 -0.68 11.76
C GLU A 13 6.29 -1.93 12.55
N GLU A 14 5.39 -1.80 13.54
CA GLU A 14 4.80 -2.97 14.22
C GLU A 14 3.32 -3.22 13.91
N TYR A 15 2.75 -2.58 12.88
CA TYR A 15 1.33 -2.78 12.55
C TYR A 15 1.07 -3.01 11.06
N VAL A 16 1.71 -4.04 10.50
CA VAL A 16 1.27 -4.66 9.24
C VAL A 16 1.46 -6.18 9.36
N SER A 17 0.70 -6.81 10.25
CA SER A 17 0.46 -8.25 10.25
C SER A 17 -0.95 -8.53 9.71
N ASP A 18 -1.09 -9.66 9.01
CA ASP A 18 -2.30 -10.22 8.41
C ASP A 18 -2.77 -9.66 7.06
N TRP A 19 -2.04 -10.05 6.02
CA TRP A 19 -2.60 -10.14 4.67
C TRP A 19 -2.17 -11.40 3.93
N VAL A 20 -2.52 -12.59 4.45
CA VAL A 20 -2.69 -13.82 3.66
C VAL A 20 -3.64 -14.75 4.41
N THR A 21 -4.92 -14.82 4.04
CA THR A 21 -5.71 -16.07 3.87
C THR A 21 -7.08 -15.72 3.28
N ILE A 22 -7.16 -15.51 1.97
CA ILE A 22 -8.43 -15.67 1.23
C ILE A 22 -8.06 -16.47 -0.01
N ASP A 23 -8.18 -17.79 0.13
CA ASP A 23 -8.32 -18.75 -0.97
C ASP A 23 -8.98 -20.01 -0.39
N ALA A 24 -10.32 -19.97 -0.34
CA ALA A 24 -11.22 -21.12 -0.33
C ALA A 24 -12.66 -20.60 -0.47
N PHE A 25 -13.02 -20.18 -1.68
CA PHE A 25 -14.40 -20.08 -2.11
C PHE A 25 -14.84 -21.51 -2.45
N ASP A 26 -15.46 -22.19 -1.50
CA ASP A 26 -16.03 -23.52 -1.69
C ASP A 26 -17.47 -23.39 -2.16
N ASP A 27 -17.69 -23.75 -3.43
CA ASP A 27 -18.98 -24.01 -4.03
C ASP A 27 -19.63 -25.19 -3.31
N THR A 28 -20.78 -25.01 -2.68
CA THR A 28 -21.66 -26.13 -2.37
C THR A 28 -23.11 -25.72 -2.63
N GLU A 29 -23.63 -26.22 -3.76
CA GLU A 29 -25.04 -26.16 -4.11
C GLU A 29 -25.87 -27.09 -3.18
N VAL A 30 -26.91 -26.48 -2.60
CA VAL A 30 -28.31 -26.92 -2.45
C VAL A 30 -28.61 -28.42 -2.21
N TYR A 31 -29.21 -28.68 -1.05
CA TYR A 31 -30.37 -29.58 -0.94
C TYR A 31 -31.46 -28.91 -0.09
N GLU A 32 -32.67 -28.81 -0.65
CA GLU A 32 -33.88 -28.34 0.00
C GLU A 32 -34.41 -29.39 1.00
N GLU A 33 -34.87 -28.95 2.17
CA GLU A 33 -36.04 -29.56 2.81
C GLU A 33 -36.80 -28.54 3.68
N VAL A 34 -38.12 -28.68 3.65
CA VAL A 34 -39.17 -27.71 3.97
C VAL A 34 -39.69 -27.93 5.41
N ASN A 35 -39.90 -26.88 6.22
CA ASN A 35 -41.20 -26.56 6.86
C ASN A 35 -41.18 -25.52 8.01
N GLU A 36 -42.32 -24.81 8.08
CA GLU A 36 -43.03 -24.25 9.25
C GLU A 36 -42.58 -22.93 9.91
N ASP A 37 -43.09 -21.83 9.33
CA ASP A 37 -44.00 -20.83 9.93
C ASP A 37 -44.01 -20.66 11.46
N TYR A 38 -43.51 -19.53 11.98
CA TYR A 38 -44.03 -18.82 13.17
C TYR A 38 -43.52 -17.35 13.18
N ASP A 39 -44.45 -16.39 13.13
CA ASP A 39 -44.27 -14.96 13.40
C ASP A 39 -43.98 -14.70 14.89
N GLU A 40 -43.01 -13.84 15.24
CA GLU A 40 -43.16 -12.86 16.33
C GLU A 40 -42.10 -11.74 16.27
N ALA A 41 -42.54 -10.51 16.50
CA ALA A 41 -41.75 -9.28 16.48
C ALA A 41 -41.14 -8.98 17.85
N GLU A 42 -39.89 -8.50 17.90
CA GLU A 42 -39.42 -7.67 19.01
C GLU A 42 -38.57 -6.48 18.52
N GLU A 43 -39.08 -5.27 18.77
CA GLU A 43 -38.30 -4.03 18.77
C GLU A 43 -37.39 -4.02 20.01
N THR A 44 -36.08 -3.86 19.82
CA THR A 44 -35.17 -3.56 20.93
C THR A 44 -34.41 -2.27 20.65
N MET A 45 -34.91 -1.16 21.19
CA MET A 45 -34.22 0.13 21.25
C MET A 45 -32.99 0.01 22.16
N HIS A 46 -31.80 -0.04 21.59
CA HIS A 46 -30.56 0.05 22.37
C HIS A 46 -30.09 1.51 22.43
N SER A 47 -30.32 2.13 23.59
CA SER A 47 -29.77 3.43 23.95
C SER A 47 -28.25 3.29 24.15
N THR A 48 -27.47 3.75 23.18
CA THR A 48 -26.00 3.75 23.28
C THR A 48 -25.53 4.99 24.04
N GLN A 49 -24.90 4.74 25.19
CA GLN A 49 -24.20 5.75 25.96
C GLN A 49 -23.00 6.28 25.16
N GLU A 50 -23.00 7.58 24.89
CA GLU A 50 -21.90 8.30 24.24
C GLU A 50 -20.67 8.30 25.16
N SER A 51 -19.62 7.60 24.74
CA SER A 51 -18.27 7.79 25.26
C SER A 51 -17.59 8.87 24.42
N GLN A 52 -16.95 9.82 25.10
CA GLN A 52 -16.20 10.93 24.49
C GLN A 52 -14.98 10.37 23.76
N HIS A 53 -15.16 9.95 22.50
CA HIS A 53 -14.07 9.68 21.57
C HIS A 53 -13.66 11.01 20.92
N GLU A 54 -12.37 11.35 20.96
CA GLU A 54 -11.80 12.30 20.01
C GLU A 54 -12.12 11.75 18.60
N GLU A 55 -12.99 12.45 17.87
CA GLU A 55 -13.38 12.02 16.52
C GLU A 55 -12.13 11.99 15.65
N GLU A 56 -11.82 10.81 15.09
CA GLU A 56 -10.73 10.68 14.12
C GLU A 56 -10.94 11.70 12.98
N PRO A 57 -9.85 12.35 12.51
CA PRO A 57 -9.98 13.37 11.47
C PRO A 57 -10.56 12.74 10.20
N PHE A 58 -11.43 13.49 9.53
CA PHE A 58 -12.27 12.99 8.44
C PHE A 58 -11.48 12.38 7.27
N ASP A 59 -10.29 12.90 6.97
CA ASP A 59 -9.39 12.36 5.96
C ASP A 59 -8.80 10.99 6.36
N GLU A 60 -8.53 10.78 7.65
CA GLU A 60 -8.03 9.51 8.16
C GLU A 60 -9.13 8.42 8.14
N LEU A 61 -10.40 8.78 8.39
CA LEU A 61 -11.54 7.87 8.22
C LEU A 61 -11.65 7.35 6.78
N ILE A 62 -11.57 8.26 5.80
CA ILE A 62 -11.64 7.90 4.38
C ILE A 62 -10.41 7.08 3.98
N ARG A 63 -9.22 7.44 4.49
CA ARG A 63 -7.98 6.70 4.26
C ARG A 63 -8.09 5.27 4.78
N ASN A 64 -8.54 5.08 6.02
CA ASN A 64 -8.68 3.77 6.65
C ASN A 64 -9.70 2.90 5.90
N TRP A 65 -10.84 3.47 5.51
CA TRP A 65 -11.82 2.79 4.66
C TRP A 65 -11.22 2.37 3.32
N ALA A 66 -10.49 3.27 2.66
CA ALA A 66 -9.89 3.03 1.36
C ALA A 66 -8.86 1.89 1.38
N LEU A 67 -8.02 1.86 2.43
CA LEU A 67 -7.01 0.83 2.64
C LEU A 67 -7.66 -0.52 2.98
N LYS A 68 -8.67 -0.52 3.87
CA LYS A 68 -9.38 -1.75 4.28
C LYS A 68 -10.13 -2.41 3.12
N THR A 69 -10.63 -1.62 2.18
CA THR A 69 -11.47 -2.10 1.06
C THR A 69 -10.74 -2.12 -0.28
N TYR A 70 -9.42 -1.91 -0.30
CA TYR A 70 -8.58 -1.98 -1.50
C TYR A 70 -9.05 -1.08 -2.66
N GLN A 71 -9.48 0.14 -2.35
CA GLN A 71 -9.99 1.04 -3.39
C GLN A 71 -8.89 1.46 -4.37
N THR A 72 -9.26 1.51 -5.66
CA THR A 72 -8.35 2.00 -6.70
C THR A 72 -8.15 3.52 -6.57
N HIS A 73 -6.99 4.02 -7.02
CA HIS A 73 -6.73 5.45 -7.07
C HIS A 73 -7.77 6.21 -7.89
N GLN A 74 -8.30 5.60 -8.97
CA GLN A 74 -9.32 6.22 -9.80
C GLN A 74 -10.64 6.39 -9.03
N ALA A 75 -11.10 5.36 -8.33
CA ALA A 75 -12.32 5.41 -7.52
C ALA A 75 -12.18 6.45 -6.40
N LEU A 76 -11.04 6.44 -5.69
CA LEU A 76 -10.75 7.42 -4.65
C LEU A 76 -10.70 8.85 -5.16
N ASN A 77 -10.09 9.09 -6.32
CA ASN A 77 -10.07 10.42 -6.94
C ASN A 77 -11.49 10.91 -7.27
N GLY A 78 -12.35 10.02 -7.80
CA GLY A 78 -13.74 10.34 -8.07
C GLY A 78 -14.52 10.67 -6.79
N LEU A 79 -14.33 9.87 -5.73
CA LEU A 79 -14.94 10.12 -4.42
C LEU A 79 -14.47 11.45 -3.81
N LEU A 80 -13.15 11.69 -3.78
CA LEU A 80 -12.56 12.92 -3.27
C LEU A 80 -13.05 14.16 -4.04
N GLU A 81 -13.24 14.05 -5.35
CA GLU A 81 -13.83 15.12 -6.14
C GLU A 81 -15.28 15.43 -5.73
N ILE A 82 -16.10 14.41 -5.51
CA ILE A 82 -17.49 14.58 -5.07
C ILE A 82 -17.52 15.22 -3.67
N LEU A 83 -16.73 14.71 -2.73
CA LEU A 83 -16.70 15.20 -1.36
C LEU A 83 -16.22 16.65 -1.28
N ARG A 84 -15.16 17.01 -2.03
CA ARG A 84 -14.67 18.39 -2.12
C ARG A 84 -15.69 19.36 -2.74
N LYS A 85 -16.61 18.87 -3.58
CA LYS A 85 -17.68 19.69 -4.19
C LYS A 85 -18.91 19.82 -3.29
N LYS A 86 -19.15 18.86 -2.41
CA LYS A 86 -20.40 18.74 -1.63
C LYS A 86 -20.23 19.05 -0.14
N THR A 87 -19.01 19.18 0.33
CA THR A 87 -18.69 19.44 1.73
C THR A 87 -17.65 20.55 1.86
N ASP A 88 -17.56 21.16 3.03
CA ASP A 88 -16.55 22.20 3.33
C ASP A 88 -15.20 21.62 3.81
N TYR A 89 -15.05 20.29 3.81
CA TYR A 89 -13.83 19.63 4.24
C TYR A 89 -12.68 19.83 3.24
N GLN A 90 -11.50 20.17 3.78
CA GLN A 90 -10.27 20.34 3.02
C GLN A 90 -9.61 18.99 2.73
N LEU A 91 -10.17 18.25 1.78
CA LEU A 91 -9.61 16.97 1.35
C LEU A 91 -8.56 17.12 0.23
N PRO A 92 -7.55 16.23 0.18
CA PRO A 92 -6.59 16.21 -0.91
C PRO A 92 -7.26 15.92 -2.26
N LYS A 93 -6.67 16.44 -3.33
CA LYS A 93 -7.16 16.23 -4.70
C LYS A 93 -6.81 14.84 -5.24
N ASP A 94 -5.70 14.26 -4.78
CA ASP A 94 -5.12 13.03 -5.31
C ASP A 94 -5.10 11.96 -4.22
N ALA A 95 -5.61 10.77 -4.55
CA ALA A 95 -5.60 9.57 -3.72
C ALA A 95 -4.21 9.27 -3.15
N ARG A 96 -3.14 9.51 -3.90
CA ARG A 96 -1.75 9.31 -3.42
C ARG A 96 -1.43 10.18 -2.21
N THR A 97 -2.00 11.39 -2.16
CA THR A 97 -1.82 12.33 -1.05
C THR A 97 -2.61 11.86 0.16
N LEU A 98 -3.88 11.45 -0.04
CA LEU A 98 -4.72 10.88 1.01
C LEU A 98 -4.08 9.64 1.64
N LEU A 99 -3.63 8.71 0.80
CA LEU A 99 -3.04 7.45 1.22
C LEU A 99 -1.62 7.61 1.80
N LYS A 100 -1.10 8.84 1.84
CA LYS A 100 0.27 9.16 2.28
C LYS A 100 1.30 8.28 1.56
N THR A 101 1.03 7.93 0.30
CA THR A 101 1.95 7.12 -0.51
C THR A 101 3.22 7.92 -0.67
N ARG A 102 4.37 7.37 -0.24
CA ARG A 102 5.66 8.06 -0.35
C ARG A 102 5.86 8.57 -1.77
N GLN A 103 5.73 9.88 -1.94
CA GLN A 103 6.18 10.58 -3.14
C GLN A 103 7.69 10.67 -3.02
N CYS A 104 8.36 9.56 -3.32
CA CYS A 104 9.79 9.56 -3.29
C CYS A 104 10.27 10.35 -4.51
N GLY A 105 10.36 11.68 -4.33
CA GLY A 105 11.22 12.54 -5.13
C GLY A 105 12.63 12.15 -4.78
N LYS A 106 13.10 11.07 -5.41
CA LYS A 106 14.41 10.54 -5.11
C LYS A 106 15.42 11.37 -5.88
N GLU A 107 16.40 11.89 -5.17
CA GLU A 107 17.53 12.59 -5.79
C GLU A 107 18.16 11.66 -6.83
N THR A 108 18.14 12.11 -8.08
CA THR A 108 18.87 11.48 -9.16
C THR A 108 20.27 12.08 -9.18
N TYR A 109 21.25 11.24 -9.49
CA TYR A 109 22.64 11.65 -9.66
C TYR A 109 22.92 11.80 -11.16
N PRO A 110 23.46 12.94 -11.62
CA PRO A 110 23.87 13.08 -13.01
C PRO A 110 25.03 12.13 -13.30
N ILE A 111 24.93 11.40 -14.41
CA ILE A 111 25.99 10.54 -14.93
C ILE A 111 26.28 10.89 -16.39
N ALA A 112 27.40 10.41 -16.93
CA ALA A 112 27.71 10.60 -18.34
C ALA A 112 26.61 9.96 -19.21
N GLY A 113 25.79 10.79 -19.86
CA GLY A 113 24.74 10.34 -20.77
C GLY A 113 23.36 10.13 -20.13
N GLY A 114 23.14 10.47 -18.86
CA GLY A 114 21.81 10.35 -18.26
C GLY A 114 21.73 10.69 -16.77
N GLU A 115 20.67 10.20 -16.15
CA GLU A 115 20.41 10.33 -14.72
C GLU A 115 20.38 8.95 -14.09
N PHE A 116 21.03 8.81 -12.95
CA PHE A 116 21.12 7.57 -12.19
C PHE A 116 20.32 7.68 -10.91
N TRP A 117 19.63 6.62 -10.55
CA TRP A 117 18.88 6.57 -9.30
C TRP A 117 19.06 5.22 -8.63
N PHE A 118 19.49 5.22 -7.36
CA PHE A 118 19.66 4.02 -6.56
C PHE A 118 19.41 4.31 -5.07
N PRO A 119 18.38 3.71 -4.45
CA PRO A 119 18.06 3.92 -3.03
C PRO A 119 18.82 2.97 -2.09
N GLY A 120 19.69 2.11 -2.64
CA GLY A 120 20.26 0.99 -1.89
C GLY A 120 19.36 -0.24 -1.88
N VAL A 121 19.96 -1.39 -1.55
CA VAL A 121 19.27 -2.69 -1.41
C VAL A 121 19.17 -3.16 0.04
N ARG A 122 19.70 -2.37 0.99
CA ARG A 122 19.85 -2.78 2.40
C ARG A 122 18.52 -3.16 3.05
N SER A 123 17.48 -2.32 2.91
CA SER A 123 16.16 -2.60 3.48
C SER A 123 15.61 -3.90 2.91
N VAL A 124 15.56 -3.99 1.57
CA VAL A 124 15.04 -5.18 0.87
C VAL A 124 15.75 -6.46 1.29
N LEU A 125 17.08 -6.43 1.43
CA LEU A 125 17.85 -7.60 1.88
C LEU A 125 17.58 -7.94 3.35
N LYS A 126 17.45 -6.94 4.23
CA LYS A 126 17.09 -7.16 5.64
C LYS A 126 15.70 -7.78 5.76
N ASP A 127 14.74 -7.27 5.00
CA ASP A 127 13.36 -7.75 5.01
C ASP A 127 13.29 -9.17 4.46
N HIS A 128 14.01 -9.45 3.37
CA HIS A 128 14.07 -10.77 2.75
C HIS A 128 14.68 -11.86 3.65
N PHE A 129 15.72 -11.51 4.42
CA PHE A 129 16.39 -12.42 5.36
C PHE A 129 15.98 -12.21 6.81
N ARG A 130 14.82 -11.60 7.05
CA ARG A 130 14.35 -11.26 8.40
C ARG A 130 14.24 -12.49 9.29
N ASP A 131 13.65 -13.56 8.74
CA ASP A 131 13.29 -14.75 9.51
C ASP A 131 14.37 -15.85 9.40
N VAL A 132 15.10 -15.88 8.27
CA VAL A 132 16.17 -16.86 8.03
C VAL A 132 17.45 -16.12 7.61
N PRO A 133 18.39 -15.87 8.54
CA PRO A 133 19.63 -15.21 8.19
C PRO A 133 20.47 -16.08 7.25
N PRO A 134 21.20 -15.47 6.29
CA PRO A 134 22.04 -16.23 5.38
C PRO A 134 23.16 -16.92 6.15
N ARG A 135 23.20 -18.25 6.07
CA ARG A 135 24.20 -19.10 6.77
C ARG A 135 25.59 -19.06 6.12
N VAL A 136 25.63 -18.68 4.85
CA VAL A 136 26.84 -18.60 4.02
C VAL A 136 26.79 -17.34 3.18
N SER A 137 27.96 -16.93 2.70
CA SER A 137 28.11 -15.90 1.68
C SER A 137 27.18 -16.20 0.50
N LYS A 138 26.43 -15.20 0.02
CA LYS A 138 25.55 -15.34 -1.14
C LYS A 138 26.16 -14.63 -2.34
N SER A 139 26.08 -15.27 -3.49
CA SER A 139 26.48 -14.66 -4.76
C SER A 139 25.34 -13.77 -5.28
N LEU A 140 25.66 -12.58 -5.78
CA LEU A 140 24.70 -11.65 -6.38
C LEU A 140 24.93 -11.54 -7.87
N ASN A 141 23.88 -11.79 -8.65
CA ASN A 141 23.90 -11.58 -10.09
C ASN A 141 23.22 -10.25 -10.41
N PHE A 142 23.91 -9.43 -11.21
CA PHE A 142 23.38 -8.15 -11.68
C PHE A 142 23.18 -8.20 -13.19
N SER A 143 22.04 -7.69 -13.64
CA SER A 143 21.74 -7.48 -15.05
C SER A 143 21.37 -6.03 -15.28
N ILE A 144 21.90 -5.46 -16.36
CA ILE A 144 21.66 -4.07 -16.76
C ILE A 144 21.25 -4.10 -18.23
N ASP A 145 20.01 -3.75 -18.50
CA ASP A 145 19.44 -3.75 -19.85
C ASP A 145 18.95 -2.36 -20.23
N GLY A 146 18.81 -2.05 -21.52
CA GLY A 146 18.35 -0.76 -22.02
C GLY A 146 16.96 -0.88 -22.65
N LEU A 147 15.96 -0.27 -22.01
CA LEU A 147 14.57 -0.26 -22.49
C LEU A 147 14.22 1.10 -23.13
N PRO A 148 13.88 1.17 -24.42
CA PRO A 148 13.42 2.43 -25.04
C PRO A 148 12.14 2.94 -24.37
N LEU A 149 12.14 4.19 -23.89
CA LEU A 149 10.95 4.78 -23.25
C LEU A 149 9.87 5.14 -24.27
N HIS A 150 10.29 5.68 -25.43
CA HIS A 150 9.40 6.10 -26.50
C HIS A 150 10.03 5.83 -27.86
N LYS A 151 9.23 5.39 -28.84
CA LYS A 151 9.68 5.10 -30.21
C LYS A 151 10.23 6.33 -30.94
N SER A 152 9.84 7.53 -30.52
CA SER A 152 10.22 8.82 -31.12
C SER A 152 11.46 9.45 -30.49
N THR A 153 12.03 8.87 -29.43
CA THR A 153 13.18 9.44 -28.72
C THR A 153 14.31 8.42 -28.60
N ARG A 154 15.55 8.91 -28.48
CA ARG A 154 16.71 8.07 -28.14
C ARG A 154 16.87 7.82 -26.64
N LYS A 155 15.90 8.23 -25.81
CA LYS A 155 15.97 8.02 -24.36
C LYS A 155 15.71 6.55 -24.04
N GLN A 156 16.56 5.99 -23.19
CA GLN A 156 16.46 4.62 -22.70
C GLN A 156 16.41 4.64 -21.19
N PHE A 157 15.58 3.76 -20.63
CA PHE A 157 15.57 3.43 -19.22
C PHE A 157 16.43 2.20 -19.00
N TRP A 158 17.35 2.26 -18.04
CA TRP A 158 18.28 1.17 -17.78
C TRP A 158 17.98 0.51 -16.43
N PRO A 159 17.05 -0.47 -16.35
CA PRO A 159 16.82 -1.19 -15.10
C PRO A 159 18.09 -1.93 -14.68
N ILE A 160 18.47 -1.76 -13.42
CA ILE A 160 19.48 -2.59 -12.75
C ILE A 160 18.72 -3.64 -11.96
N LEU A 161 18.75 -4.87 -12.44
CA LEU A 161 18.15 -6.02 -11.79
C LEU A 161 19.22 -6.75 -10.97
N MET A 162 18.81 -7.25 -9.80
CA MET A 162 19.65 -8.04 -8.91
C MET A 162 18.93 -9.33 -8.56
N SER A 163 19.64 -10.46 -8.59
CA SER A 163 19.15 -11.73 -8.05
C SER A 163 20.16 -12.33 -7.08
N ILE A 164 19.63 -12.92 -6.01
CA ILE A 164 20.42 -13.61 -4.99
C ILE A 164 20.50 -15.07 -5.39
N GLN A 165 21.71 -15.60 -5.45
CA GLN A 165 21.96 -17.01 -5.73
C GLN A 165 22.12 -17.79 -4.42
N GLU A 166 22.06 -19.13 -4.54
CA GLU A 166 22.27 -20.04 -3.41
C GLU A 166 21.26 -19.78 -2.28
N MET A 167 19.98 -19.61 -2.64
CA MET A 167 18.89 -19.47 -1.67
C MET A 167 18.82 -20.71 -0.75
N PRO A 168 18.47 -20.54 0.54
CA PRO A 168 18.35 -21.66 1.47
C PRO A 168 17.28 -22.68 1.06
#